data_AF-A0A931KIC6-F1
#
_entry.id   AF-A0A931KIC6-F1
#
_cell.length_a   1.000
_cell.length_b   1.000
_cell.length_c   1.000
_cell.angle_alpha   90.00
_cell.angle_beta   90.00
_cell.angle_gamma   90.00
#
_symmetry.space_group_name_H-M   'P 1'
#
loop_
_entity.id
_entity.type
_entity.pdbx_description
1 polymer ?
#
loop_
_entity_poly.entity_id
_entity_poly.type
_entity_poly.pdbx_seq_one_letter_code
_entity_poly.pdbx_strand_id
1 'polypeptide(L)'
;MASDEAWTKNPKPKVKVEPPKDIANAANILGRAQLMFDLTHLALNTDSILLVIIILTGSTNEHPIQGISLGHHDLWNHGKDPGKLVQFKIIEAETIKTVGEFLAKLKHNHEDSSDLIAISTVFLSSNLEDASSHNVRNPPALLSVVASVRAST
;
A
#
# COMPACT_ATOMS: atom_id res chain seq x y z
N MET A 1 12.39 -23.47 14.26
CA MET A 1 13.38 -24.21 13.42
C MET A 1 12.75 -25.39 12.68
N ALA A 2 12.36 -26.50 13.32
CA ALA A 2 11.71 -27.62 12.58
C ALA A 2 10.36 -27.24 11.92
N SER A 3 9.61 -26.31 12.53
CA SER A 3 8.36 -25.75 11.95
C SER A 3 8.60 -24.84 10.74
N ASP A 4 9.76 -24.18 10.66
CA ASP A 4 10.06 -23.19 9.61
C ASP A 4 10.52 -23.88 8.32
N GLU A 5 11.23 -25.01 8.42
CA GLU A 5 11.61 -25.84 7.27
C GLU A 5 10.40 -26.49 6.58
N ALA A 6 9.35 -26.81 7.33
CA ALA A 6 8.14 -27.41 6.78
C ALA A 6 7.45 -26.48 5.76
N TRP A 7 7.46 -25.16 6.01
CA TRP A 7 6.90 -24.16 5.10
C TRP A 7 7.52 -24.21 3.71
N THR A 8 8.83 -24.45 3.61
CA THR A 8 9.54 -24.49 2.32
C THR A 8 9.07 -25.62 1.39
N LYS A 9 8.42 -26.65 1.96
CA LYS A 9 7.88 -27.81 1.24
C LYS A 9 6.40 -27.67 0.91
N ASN A 10 5.74 -26.62 1.38
CA ASN A 10 4.34 -26.38 1.05
C ASN A 10 4.21 -26.04 -0.44
N PRO A 11 3.36 -26.77 -1.20
CA PRO A 11 3.11 -26.42 -2.58
C PRO A 11 2.45 -25.04 -2.65
N LYS A 12 2.85 -24.24 -3.65
CA LYS A 12 2.21 -22.93 -3.88
C LYS A 12 0.70 -23.12 -4.12
N PRO A 13 -0.15 -22.28 -3.53
CA PRO A 13 -1.58 -22.30 -3.81
C PRO A 13 -1.88 -22.14 -5.29
N LYS A 14 -2.90 -22.85 -5.78
CA LYS A 14 -3.38 -22.70 -7.16
C LYS A 14 -4.44 -21.62 -7.19
N VAL A 15 -4.16 -20.53 -7.89
CA VAL A 15 -5.08 -19.38 -8.02
C VAL A 15 -5.60 -19.28 -9.45
N LYS A 16 -6.80 -18.73 -9.61
CA LYS A 16 -7.39 -18.38 -10.92
C LYS A 16 -7.20 -16.90 -11.22
N VAL A 17 -6.00 -16.39 -10.95
CA VAL A 17 -5.63 -15.00 -11.15
C VAL A 17 -4.53 -14.96 -12.21
N GLU A 18 -4.69 -14.08 -13.20
CA GLU A 18 -3.67 -13.86 -14.22
C GLU A 18 -2.39 -13.28 -13.58
N PRO A 19 -1.20 -13.68 -14.05
CA PRO A 19 0.04 -13.11 -13.55
C PRO A 19 0.05 -11.58 -13.67
N PRO A 20 0.48 -10.84 -12.63
CA PRO A 20 0.62 -9.39 -12.70
C PRO A 20 1.58 -9.01 -13.83
N LYS A 21 1.33 -7.85 -14.45
CA LYS A 21 2.26 -7.25 -15.42
C LYS A 21 3.04 -6.15 -14.75
N ASP A 22 4.35 -6.16 -14.92
CA ASP A 22 5.21 -5.10 -14.41
C ASP A 22 4.90 -3.76 -15.07
N ILE A 23 4.91 -2.70 -14.25
CA ILE A 23 4.74 -1.32 -14.71
C ILE A 23 6.12 -0.75 -14.99
N ALA A 24 6.45 -0.65 -16.28
CA ALA A 24 7.75 -0.19 -16.74
C ALA A 24 8.04 1.28 -16.39
N ASN A 25 7.02 2.13 -16.31
CA ASN A 25 7.20 3.52 -15.93
C ASN A 25 7.43 3.64 -14.41
N ALA A 26 8.69 3.84 -14.02
CA ALA A 26 9.08 4.03 -12.62
C ALA A 26 8.44 5.28 -11.96
N ALA A 27 7.98 6.26 -12.75
CA ALA A 27 7.26 7.43 -12.25
C ALA A 27 5.79 7.14 -11.89
N ASN A 28 5.24 6.01 -12.34
CA ASN A 28 3.90 5.56 -11.97
C ASN A 28 3.90 4.92 -10.56
N ILE A 29 4.22 5.72 -9.54
CA ILE A 29 4.35 5.23 -8.17
C ILE A 29 3.02 4.69 -7.63
N LEU A 30 1.89 5.27 -8.03
CA LEU A 30 0.55 4.81 -7.63
C LEU A 30 0.17 3.48 -8.28
N GLY A 31 0.40 3.32 -9.58
CA GLY A 31 0.12 2.04 -10.25
C GLY A 31 0.97 0.92 -9.65
N ARG A 32 2.24 1.20 -9.32
CA ARG A 32 3.12 0.23 -8.66
C ARG A 32 2.66 -0.10 -7.25
N ALA A 33 2.20 0.90 -6.49
CA ALA A 33 1.59 0.68 -5.17
C ALA A 33 0.35 -0.21 -5.27
N GLN A 34 -0.57 0.09 -6.19
CA GLN A 34 -1.76 -0.71 -6.44
C GLN A 34 -1.41 -2.15 -6.80
N LEU A 35 -0.40 -2.36 -7.66
CA LEU A 35 0.07 -3.70 -8.02
C LEU A 35 0.58 -4.49 -6.80
N MET A 36 1.32 -3.83 -5.90
CA MET A 36 1.79 -4.46 -4.66
C MET A 36 0.66 -4.75 -3.68
N PHE A 37 -0.35 -3.86 -3.60
CA PHE A 37 -1.54 -4.10 -2.81
C PHE A 37 -2.38 -5.25 -3.34
N ASP A 38 -2.51 -5.39 -4.66
CA ASP A 38 -3.23 -6.50 -5.29
C ASP A 38 -2.53 -7.84 -5.02
N LEU A 39 -1.20 -7.86 -5.15
CA LEU A 39 -0.40 -9.04 -4.79
C LEU A 39 -0.47 -9.37 -3.30
N THR A 40 -0.47 -8.34 -2.44
CA THR A 40 -0.61 -8.52 -1.00
C THR A 40 -1.97 -9.10 -0.64
N HIS A 41 -3.04 -8.57 -1.25
CA HIS A 41 -4.39 -9.10 -1.09
C HIS A 41 -4.45 -10.58 -1.49
N LEU A 42 -3.91 -10.93 -2.66
CA LEU A 42 -3.86 -12.32 -3.12
C LEU A 42 -3.08 -13.21 -2.16
N ALA A 43 -1.90 -12.76 -1.71
CA ALA A 43 -1.04 -13.53 -0.83
C ALA A 43 -1.64 -13.73 0.56
N LEU A 44 -2.38 -12.75 1.09
CA LEU A 44 -3.15 -12.89 2.33
C LEU A 44 -4.32 -13.86 2.15
N ASN A 45 -5.05 -13.74 1.02
CA ASN A 45 -6.17 -14.61 0.71
C ASN A 45 -5.77 -16.08 0.55
N THR A 46 -4.57 -16.34 0.04
CA THR A 46 -4.03 -17.70 -0.11
C THR A 46 -3.18 -18.14 1.07
N ASP A 47 -3.28 -17.45 2.22
CA ASP A 47 -2.53 -17.71 3.45
C ASP A 47 -1.02 -17.94 3.18
N SER A 48 -0.45 -17.16 2.26
CA SER A 48 0.92 -17.35 1.74
C SER A 48 1.93 -16.42 2.40
N ILE A 49 1.46 -15.44 3.17
CA ILE A 49 2.30 -14.51 3.93
C ILE A 49 1.68 -14.27 5.31
N LEU A 50 2.56 -14.11 6.31
CA LEU A 50 2.17 -13.66 7.65
C LEU A 50 2.38 -12.15 7.84
N LEU A 51 3.39 -11.60 7.17
CA LEU A 51 3.81 -10.20 7.29
C LEU A 51 4.28 -9.70 5.93
N VAL A 52 3.92 -8.45 5.63
CA VAL A 52 4.45 -7.70 4.50
C VAL A 52 4.75 -6.26 4.93
N ILE A 53 5.84 -5.71 4.40
CA ILE A 53 6.20 -4.29 4.57
C ILE A 53 6.33 -3.70 3.18
N ILE A 54 5.54 -2.68 2.90
CA ILE A 54 5.56 -1.94 1.63
C ILE A 54 6.04 -0.52 1.90
N ILE A 55 7.05 -0.08 1.15
CA ILE A 55 7.52 1.29 1.18
C ILE A 55 6.98 1.99 -0.07
N LEU A 56 6.13 2.99 0.14
CA LEU A 56 5.63 3.84 -0.94
C LEU A 56 6.67 4.91 -1.24
N THR A 57 7.47 4.70 -2.30
CA THR A 57 8.54 5.61 -2.68
C THR A 57 8.05 6.68 -3.66
N GLY A 58 8.53 7.90 -3.50
CA GLY A 58 8.37 8.96 -4.51
C GLY A 58 9.19 8.71 -5.78
N SER A 59 9.02 9.61 -6.76
CA SER A 59 9.81 9.64 -8.00
C SER A 59 10.34 11.06 -8.25
N THR A 60 11.48 11.16 -8.92
CA THR A 60 12.03 12.43 -9.44
C THR A 60 11.49 12.77 -10.83
N ASN A 61 10.86 11.82 -11.51
CA ASN A 61 10.32 12.00 -12.85
C ASN A 61 8.87 12.47 -12.80
N GLU A 62 8.42 13.13 -13.87
CA GLU A 62 7.04 13.58 -14.03
C GLU A 62 6.04 12.43 -13.83
N HIS A 63 5.08 12.65 -12.93
CA HIS A 63 4.08 11.64 -12.61
C HIS A 63 3.08 11.51 -13.77
N PRO A 64 2.70 10.29 -14.20
CA PRO A 64 1.71 10.08 -15.27
C PRO A 64 0.26 10.31 -14.80
N ILE A 65 -0.01 11.42 -14.11
CA ILE A 65 -1.35 11.88 -13.73
C ILE A 65 -1.58 13.25 -14.35
N GLN A 66 -2.77 13.45 -14.92
CA GLN A 66 -3.16 14.73 -15.49
C GLN A 66 -3.11 15.86 -14.45
N GLY A 67 -2.52 16.99 -14.84
CA GLY A 67 -2.38 18.16 -13.97
C GLY A 67 -1.13 18.15 -13.09
N ILE A 68 -0.26 17.15 -13.23
CA ILE A 68 1.05 17.10 -12.59
C ILE A 68 2.12 17.18 -13.68
N SER A 69 3.06 18.11 -13.50
CA SER A 69 4.15 18.38 -14.46
C SER A 69 5.54 18.26 -13.83
N LEU A 70 5.61 17.90 -12.55
CA LEU A 70 6.84 17.77 -11.77
C LEU A 70 6.91 16.39 -11.11
N GLY A 71 8.12 15.97 -10.75
CA GLY A 71 8.30 14.77 -9.95
C GLY A 71 7.83 14.94 -8.52
N HIS A 72 7.41 13.84 -7.88
CA HIS A 72 6.97 13.84 -6.48
C HIS A 72 8.03 14.42 -5.54
N HIS A 73 9.32 14.17 -5.79
CA HIS A 73 10.41 14.77 -5.00
C HIS A 73 10.45 16.31 -5.07
N ASP A 74 10.19 16.91 -6.24
CA ASP A 74 10.21 18.36 -6.41
C ASP A 74 8.97 19.03 -5.82
N LEU A 75 7.85 18.29 -5.80
CA LEU A 75 6.59 18.67 -5.19
C LEU A 75 6.63 18.53 -3.66
N TRP A 76 7.34 17.53 -3.14
CA TRP A 76 7.66 17.39 -1.72
C TRP A 76 8.39 18.63 -1.20
N ASN A 77 9.39 19.09 -1.96
CA ASN A 77 10.15 20.32 -1.68
C ASN A 77 9.44 21.58 -2.22
N HIS A 78 8.14 21.73 -1.93
CA HIS A 78 7.32 22.80 -2.50
C HIS A 78 7.69 24.21 -2.01
N GLY A 79 8.29 24.37 -0.84
CA GLY A 79 8.72 25.70 -0.34
C GLY A 79 7.55 26.69 -0.18
N LYS A 80 6.34 26.16 0.05
CA LYS A 80 5.04 26.89 0.05
C LYS A 80 4.63 27.52 -1.29
N ASP A 81 5.23 27.11 -2.40
CA ASP A 81 4.78 27.50 -3.73
C ASP A 81 3.33 27.00 -3.99
N PRO A 82 2.37 27.90 -4.30
CA PRO A 82 0.98 27.50 -4.49
C PRO A 82 0.75 26.51 -5.64
N GLY A 83 1.52 26.63 -6.73
CA GLY A 83 1.40 25.76 -7.89
C GLY A 83 1.84 24.33 -7.57
N LYS A 84 3.01 24.19 -6.93
CA LYS A 84 3.51 22.89 -6.45
C LYS A 84 2.57 22.29 -5.41
N LEU A 85 2.01 23.08 -4.50
CA LEU A 85 1.06 22.60 -3.51
C LEU A 85 -0.21 22.01 -4.14
N VAL A 86 -0.73 22.62 -5.20
CA VAL A 86 -1.89 22.08 -5.93
C VAL A 86 -1.55 20.72 -6.52
N GLN A 87 -0.40 20.58 -7.19
CA GLN A 87 0.03 19.32 -7.77
C GLN A 87 0.33 18.25 -6.71
N PHE A 88 1.01 18.62 -5.62
CA PHE A 88 1.33 17.71 -4.53
C PHE A 88 0.07 17.13 -3.89
N LYS A 89 -0.94 17.96 -3.65
CA LYS A 89 -2.24 17.52 -3.12
C LYS A 89 -2.92 16.46 -4.00
N ILE A 90 -2.75 16.53 -5.33
CA ILE A 90 -3.31 15.52 -6.23
C ILE A 90 -2.64 14.16 -5.99
N ILE A 91 -1.31 14.12 -5.89
CA ILE A 91 -0.58 12.86 -5.62
C ILE A 91 -0.96 12.29 -4.26
N GLU A 92 -0.99 13.11 -3.22
CA GLU A 92 -1.31 12.65 -1.86
C GLU A 92 -2.76 12.18 -1.76
N ALA A 93 -3.71 12.87 -2.40
CA ALA A 93 -5.11 12.44 -2.44
C ALA A 93 -5.28 11.08 -3.14
N GLU A 94 -4.65 10.91 -4.31
CA GLU A 94 -4.70 9.62 -5.01
C GLU A 94 -3.94 8.51 -4.27
N THR A 95 -2.89 8.84 -3.51
CA THR A 95 -2.18 7.89 -2.63
C THR A 95 -3.11 7.36 -1.55
N ILE A 96 -3.77 8.25 -0.81
CA ILE A 96 -4.72 7.86 0.26
C ILE A 96 -5.92 7.12 -0.31
N LYS A 97 -6.39 7.50 -1.51
CA LYS A 97 -7.44 6.77 -2.22
C LYS A 97 -7.00 5.34 -2.59
N THR A 98 -5.79 5.17 -3.13
CA THR A 98 -5.21 3.85 -3.46
C THR A 98 -5.14 2.95 -2.21
N VAL A 99 -4.74 3.51 -1.06
CA VAL A 99 -4.78 2.79 0.23
C VAL A 99 -6.22 2.44 0.63
N GLY A 100 -7.15 3.37 0.48
CA GLY A 100 -8.58 3.15 0.77
C GLY A 100 -9.17 2.02 -0.07
N GLU A 101 -8.81 1.96 -1.36
CA GLU A 101 -9.19 0.87 -2.27
C GLU A 101 -8.61 -0.47 -1.81
N PHE A 102 -7.36 -0.52 -1.34
CA PHE A 102 -6.78 -1.73 -0.76
C PHE A 102 -7.52 -2.18 0.51
N LEU A 103 -7.83 -1.26 1.43
CA LEU A 103 -8.61 -1.59 2.63
C LEU A 103 -10.02 -2.08 2.27
N ALA A 104 -10.64 -1.48 1.25
CA ALA A 104 -11.94 -1.92 0.74
C ALA A 104 -11.86 -3.33 0.14
N LYS A 105 -10.78 -3.68 -0.56
CA LYS A 105 -10.54 -5.05 -1.04
C LYS A 105 -10.43 -6.06 0.11
N LEU A 106 -9.64 -5.74 1.14
CA LEU A 106 -9.55 -6.59 2.33
C LEU A 106 -10.90 -6.78 3.03
N LYS A 107 -11.74 -5.74 3.03
CA LYS A 107 -13.09 -5.79 3.59
C LYS A 107 -14.08 -6.57 2.72
N HIS A 108 -13.95 -6.52 1.41
CA HIS A 108 -14.85 -7.21 0.48
C HIS A 108 -14.14 -8.38 -0.18
N ASN A 109 -13.57 -9.27 0.65
CA ASN A 109 -12.95 -10.48 0.13
C ASN A 109 -14.04 -11.45 -0.33
N HIS A 110 -14.10 -11.71 -1.63
CA HIS A 110 -15.21 -12.48 -2.24
C HIS A 110 -14.93 -13.98 -2.37
N GLU A 111 -13.70 -14.43 -2.10
CA GLU A 111 -13.31 -15.84 -2.30
C GLU A 111 -13.56 -16.71 -1.07
N ASP A 112 -13.61 -16.14 0.14
CA ASP A 112 -13.87 -16.82 1.41
C ASP A 112 -15.07 -16.23 2.17
N SER A 113 -15.61 -16.94 3.16
CA SER A 113 -16.75 -16.48 3.97
C SER A 113 -16.40 -15.38 4.98
N SER A 114 -15.13 -14.97 5.09
CA SER A 114 -14.67 -13.97 6.05
C SER A 114 -13.83 -12.88 5.40
N ASP A 115 -14.14 -11.63 5.77
CA ASP A 115 -13.36 -10.46 5.35
C ASP A 115 -11.91 -10.56 5.88
N LEU A 116 -10.91 -10.40 5.00
CA LEU A 116 -9.50 -10.41 5.40
C LEU A 116 -9.17 -9.28 6.38
N ILE A 117 -9.87 -8.16 6.29
CA ILE A 117 -9.71 -7.04 7.23
C ILE A 117 -10.09 -7.43 8.66
N ALA A 118 -10.94 -8.46 8.85
CA ALA A 118 -11.35 -8.93 10.17
C ALA A 118 -10.26 -9.74 10.89
N ILE A 119 -9.27 -10.23 10.14
CA ILE A 119 -8.19 -11.11 10.63
C ILE A 119 -6.80 -10.54 10.36
N SER A 120 -6.70 -9.28 9.95
CA SER A 120 -5.43 -8.61 9.67
C SER A 120 -5.35 -7.25 10.38
N THR A 121 -4.11 -6.85 10.65
CA THR A 121 -3.77 -5.52 11.16
C THR A 121 -3.06 -4.77 10.04
N VAL A 122 -3.58 -3.61 9.66
CA VAL A 122 -2.94 -2.72 8.67
C VAL A 122 -2.46 -1.47 9.38
N PHE A 123 -1.15 -1.22 9.29
CA PHE A 123 -0.51 -0.01 9.79
C PHE A 123 0.07 0.77 8.63
N LEU A 124 -0.34 2.04 8.50
CA LEU A 124 0.18 2.99 7.52
C LEU A 124 0.75 4.18 8.27
N SER A 125 1.97 4.59 7.92
CA SER A 125 2.62 5.78 8.50
C SER A 125 3.46 6.48 7.44
N SER A 126 3.69 7.76 7.66
CA SER A 126 4.77 8.49 7.00
C SER A 126 6.04 8.44 7.86
N ASN A 127 7.21 8.64 7.25
CA ASN A 127 8.45 8.94 7.97
C ASN A 127 8.58 10.43 8.32
N LEU A 128 7.70 11.28 7.78
CA LEU A 128 7.76 12.73 7.84
C LEU A 128 6.38 13.33 8.17
N GLU A 129 6.37 14.31 9.07
CA GLU A 129 5.21 15.15 9.43
C GLU A 129 4.93 16.19 8.35
N ASP A 130 5.97 16.93 7.97
CA ASP A 130 5.93 17.95 6.93
C ASP A 130 7.02 17.63 5.91
N ALA A 131 6.56 17.46 4.68
CA ALA A 131 7.40 17.12 3.56
C ALA A 131 8.45 18.21 3.29
N SER A 132 8.01 19.44 3.04
CA SER A 132 8.90 20.51 2.58
C SER A 132 9.98 20.91 3.58
N SER A 133 9.77 20.71 4.88
CA SER A 133 10.73 21.04 5.94
C SER A 133 11.50 19.82 6.48
N HIS A 134 11.18 18.61 5.98
CA HIS A 134 11.74 17.34 6.47
C HIS A 134 11.58 17.15 7.98
N ASN A 135 10.47 17.62 8.54
CA ASN A 135 10.19 17.48 9.97
C ASN A 135 9.72 16.05 10.30
N VAL A 136 10.31 15.41 11.31
CA VAL A 136 10.05 14.02 11.74
C VAL A 136 9.34 13.93 13.10
N ARG A 137 8.95 15.05 13.72
CA ARG A 137 8.54 15.07 15.13
C ARG A 137 7.18 14.43 15.40
N ASN A 138 6.23 14.56 14.48
CA ASN A 138 4.88 14.00 14.65
C ASN A 138 4.31 13.46 13.32
N PRO A 139 4.91 12.39 12.75
CA PRO A 139 4.45 11.85 11.48
C PRO A 139 3.01 11.31 11.58
N PRO A 140 2.18 11.49 10.54
CA PRO A 140 0.85 10.92 10.51
C PRO A 140 0.91 9.39 10.51
N ALA A 141 -0.02 8.78 11.25
CA ALA A 141 -0.21 7.34 11.28
C ALA A 141 -1.70 6.97 11.25
N LEU A 142 -2.01 5.85 10.59
CA LEU A 142 -3.32 5.22 10.53
C LEU A 142 -3.16 3.75 10.90
N LEU A 143 -4.04 3.28 11.78
CA LEU A 143 -4.12 1.88 12.19
C LEU A 143 -5.54 1.36 11.91
N SER A 144 -5.64 0.25 11.19
CA SER A 144 -6.87 -0.52 11.02
C SER A 144 -6.70 -1.87 11.72
N VAL A 145 -7.55 -2.13 12.70
CA VAL A 145 -7.63 -3.39 13.43
C VAL A 145 -9.10 -3.75 13.64
N VAL A 146 -9.43 -5.04 13.49
CA VAL A 146 -10.72 -5.58 13.92
C VAL A 146 -10.47 -6.48 15.12
N ALA A 147 -11.00 -6.08 16.28
CA ALA A 147 -10.95 -6.90 17.47
C ALA A 147 -12.04 -7.99 17.38
N SER A 148 -11.68 -9.18 16.90
CA SER A 148 -12.55 -10.36 16.97
C SER A 148 -12.04 -11.31 18.05
N VAL A 149 -12.88 -11.59 19.04
CA VAL A 149 -12.60 -12.61 20.05
C VAL A 149 -12.90 -13.97 19.43
N ARG A 150 -11.88 -14.76 19.09
CA ARG A 150 -12.09 -16.18 18.77
C ARG A 150 -12.55 -16.88 20.05
N ALA A 151 -13.84 -17.24 20.11
CA ALA A 151 -14.31 -18.21 21.08
C ALA A 151 -13.66 -19.55 20.74
N SER A 152 -12.81 -20.05 21.64
CA SER A 152 -12.26 -21.40 21.53
C SER A 152 -13.41 -22.41 21.65
N THR A 153 -13.60 -23.23 20.61
CA THR A 153 -14.39 -24.48 20.70
C THR A 153 -13.44 -25.67 20.62
#